data_AF-B1LDI5-F1
#
_entry.id   AF-B1LDI5-F1
#
_cell.length_a   1.000
_cell.length_b   1.000
_cell.length_c   1.000
_cell.angle_alpha   90.00
_cell.angle_beta   90.00
_cell.angle_gamma   90.00
#
_symmetry.space_group_name_H-M   'P 1'
#
loop_
_entity.id
_entity.type
_entity.pdbx_description
1 polymer ?
#
loop_
_entity_poly.entity_id
_entity_poly.type
_entity_poly.pdbx_seq_one_letter_code
_entity_poly.pdbx_strand_id
1 'polypeptide(L)' 'MKKINILILCLFSGASWASDVDNVKCIRVDSKDIERLFDRWNESLKTGDAKKVADNYLSDAILLPTGDAANLLI' A
#
# COMPACT_ATOMS: atom_id res chain seq x y z
N MET A 1 -18.31 46.24 43.23
CA MET A 1 -18.12 44.89 43.80
C MET A 1 -19.37 44.05 43.53
N LYS A 2 -19.30 43.12 42.59
CA LYS A 2 -20.24 41.99 42.50
C LYS A 2 -19.39 40.73 42.40
N LYS A 3 -19.37 39.98 43.50
CA LYS A 3 -18.85 38.61 43.57
C LYS A 3 -19.88 37.74 42.85
N ILE A 4 -19.47 36.85 41.96
CA ILE A 4 -20.09 35.54 41.76
C ILE A 4 -19.10 34.65 41.02
N ASN A 5 -18.88 33.49 41.61
CA ASN A 5 -17.86 32.49 41.35
C ASN A 5 -18.60 31.32 40.66
N ILE A 6 -18.29 31.01 39.41
CA ILE A 6 -18.75 29.76 38.78
C ILE A 6 -17.55 29.11 38.09
N LEU A 7 -17.05 28.11 38.82
CA LEU A 7 -16.23 26.99 38.41
C LEU A 7 -16.79 26.35 37.12
N ILE A 8 -16.32 26.77 35.94
CA ILE A 8 -16.56 26.06 34.68
C ILE A 8 -15.39 25.11 34.46
N LEU A 9 -15.49 23.96 35.13
CA LEU A 9 -14.70 22.76 34.89
C LEU A 9 -15.46 21.93 33.83
N CYS A 10 -15.10 22.07 32.54
CA CYS A 10 -15.38 21.10 31.46
C CYS A 10 -15.03 21.69 30.08
N LEU A 11 -13.75 21.81 29.71
CA LEU A 11 -13.32 21.95 28.30
C LEU A 11 -11.87 21.47 28.10
N PHE A 12 -11.49 20.33 28.69
CA PHE A 12 -10.39 19.54 28.14
C PHE A 12 -11.00 18.34 27.43
N SER A 13 -11.73 18.61 26.34
CA SER A 13 -11.88 17.62 25.29
C SER A 13 -10.47 17.38 24.77
N GLY A 14 -9.85 16.27 25.19
CA GLY A 14 -8.60 15.84 24.60
C GLY A 14 -8.79 15.85 23.09
N ALA A 15 -8.09 16.74 22.40
CA ALA A 15 -7.93 16.58 20.97
C ALA A 15 -7.28 15.22 20.81
N SER A 16 -8.03 14.24 20.32
CA SER A 16 -7.43 13.05 19.74
C SER A 16 -6.63 13.57 18.56
N TRP A 17 -5.35 13.87 18.80
CA TRP A 17 -4.38 14.06 17.73
C TRP A 17 -4.27 12.69 17.07
N ALA A 18 -5.12 12.44 16.07
CA ALA A 18 -4.87 11.41 15.10
C ALA A 18 -3.56 11.83 14.42
N SER A 19 -2.46 11.17 14.81
CA SER A 19 -1.19 11.27 14.10
C SER A 19 -1.47 10.97 12.63
N ASP A 20 -1.06 11.89 11.75
CA ASP A 20 -0.97 11.69 10.30
C ASP A 20 -0.31 10.32 10.07
N VAL A 21 -1.12 9.28 9.84
CA VAL A 21 -0.65 8.09 9.14
C VAL A 21 -0.37 8.63 7.76
N ASP A 22 0.90 8.63 7.36
CA ASP A 22 1.43 9.14 6.10
C ASP A 22 0.36 9.28 5.02
N ASN A 23 0.29 10.46 4.38
CA ASN A 23 -0.66 10.86 3.35
C ASN A 23 -0.66 9.91 2.14
N VAL A 24 -1.16 8.68 2.30
CA VAL A 24 -1.34 7.71 1.24
C VAL A 24 -2.48 8.22 0.37
N LYS A 25 -2.12 8.92 -0.69
CA LYS A 25 -3.06 9.41 -1.69
C LYS A 25 -3.63 8.23 -2.45
N CYS A 26 -4.87 7.87 -2.15
CA CYS A 26 -5.59 6.86 -2.93
C CYS A 26 -5.71 7.31 -4.40
N ILE A 27 -5.27 6.45 -5.32
CA ILE A 27 -5.43 6.66 -6.77
C ILE A 27 -6.70 5.94 -7.21
N ARG A 28 -7.60 6.66 -7.88
CA ARG A 28 -8.74 6.03 -8.57
C ARG A 28 -8.22 5.37 -9.84
N VAL A 29 -8.39 4.07 -9.93
CA VAL A 29 -8.00 3.25 -11.09
C VAL A 29 -9.24 2.92 -11.93
N ASP A 30 -9.09 2.83 -13.25
CA ASP A 30 -10.11 2.29 -14.15
C ASP A 30 -9.67 0.97 -14.81
N SER A 31 -10.56 0.34 -15.58
CA SER A 31 -10.25 -0.95 -16.22
C SER A 31 -9.06 -0.89 -17.19
N LYS A 32 -8.91 0.21 -17.93
CA LYS A 32 -7.81 0.37 -18.90
C LYS A 32 -6.48 0.52 -18.17
N ASP A 33 -6.48 1.12 -16.99
CA ASP A 33 -5.29 1.19 -16.14
C ASP A 33 -4.85 -0.19 -15.68
N ILE A 34 -5.81 -1.04 -15.28
CA ILE A 34 -5.54 -2.42 -14.88
C ILE A 34 -5.05 -3.26 -16.07
N GLU A 35 -5.68 -3.16 -17.23
CA GLU A 35 -5.27 -3.87 -18.46
C GLU A 35 -3.81 -3.61 -18.83
N ARG A 36 -3.35 -2.35 -18.74
CA ARG A 36 -1.94 -2.01 -19.01
C ARG A 36 -0.95 -2.66 -18.05
N LEU A 37 -1.35 -2.93 -16.80
CA LEU A 37 -0.50 -3.65 -15.85
C LEU A 37 -0.29 -5.11 -16.29
N PHE A 38 -1.33 -5.74 -16.85
CA PHE A 38 -1.22 -7.09 -17.43
C PHE A 38 -0.35 -7.10 -18.69
N ASP A 39 -0.50 -6.13 -19.58
CA ASP A 39 0.35 -6.01 -20.77
C ASP A 39 1.83 -5.92 -20.39
N ARG A 40 2.17 -5.04 -19.43
CA ARG A 40 3.54 -4.90 -18.93
C ARG A 40 4.09 -6.20 -18.37
N TRP A 41 3.29 -6.92 -17.60
CA TRP A 41 3.68 -8.20 -17.02
C TRP A 41 3.90 -9.27 -18.10
N ASN A 42 3.00 -9.36 -19.09
CA ASN A 42 3.10 -10.27 -20.23
C ASN A 42 4.33 -9.99 -21.10
N GLU A 43 4.65 -8.72 -21.35
CA GLU A 43 5.88 -8.34 -22.05
C GLU A 43 7.13 -8.76 -21.27
N SER A 44 7.11 -8.64 -19.94
CA SER A 44 8.21 -9.11 -19.09
C SER A 44 8.41 -10.63 -19.21
N LEU A 45 7.33 -11.41 -19.18
CA LEU A 45 7.39 -12.87 -19.35
C LEU A 45 7.98 -13.30 -20.69
N LYS A 46 7.59 -12.65 -21.80
CA LYS A 46 8.05 -13.00 -23.15
C LYS A 46 9.57 -12.92 -23.30
N THR A 47 10.24 -12.18 -22.43
CA THR A 47 11.71 -12.06 -22.45
C THR A 47 12.43 -13.29 -21.88
N GLY A 48 11.76 -14.11 -21.06
CA GLY A 48 12.40 -15.18 -20.31
C GLY A 48 13.37 -14.71 -19.21
N ASP A 49 13.50 -13.40 -18.98
CA ASP A 49 14.39 -12.82 -17.98
C ASP A 49 13.66 -12.67 -16.64
N ALA A 50 14.02 -13.52 -15.67
CA ALA A 50 13.45 -13.51 -14.33
C ALA A 50 13.61 -12.15 -13.62
N LYS A 51 14.67 -11.38 -13.92
CA LYS A 51 14.88 -10.06 -13.32
C LYS A 51 13.81 -9.08 -13.81
N LYS A 52 13.48 -9.08 -15.10
CA LYS A 52 12.43 -8.21 -15.65
C LYS A 52 11.05 -8.52 -15.05
N VAL A 53 10.78 -9.78 -14.77
CA VAL A 53 9.55 -10.18 -14.06
C VAL A 53 9.56 -9.63 -12.64
N ALA A 54 10.67 -9.78 -11.91
CA ALA A 54 10.85 -9.27 -10.55
C ALA A 54 10.75 -7.74 -10.45
N ASP A 55 11.20 -7.00 -11.47
CA ASP A 55 11.13 -5.53 -11.54
C ASP A 55 9.67 -5.00 -11.59
N ASN A 56 8.66 -5.86 -11.78
CA ASN A 56 7.24 -5.46 -11.72
C ASN A 56 6.69 -5.31 -10.29
N TYR A 57 7.42 -5.77 -9.28
CA TYR A 57 7.00 -5.77 -7.88
C TYR A 57 7.56 -4.56 -7.12
N LEU A 58 6.94 -4.22 -5.99
CA LEU A 58 7.45 -3.19 -5.09
C LEU A 58 8.75 -3.67 -4.41
N SER A 59 9.58 -2.73 -3.96
CA SER A 59 10.87 -3.03 -3.32
C SER A 59 10.74 -3.86 -2.03
N ASP A 60 9.59 -3.78 -1.37
CA ASP A 60 9.25 -4.51 -0.14
C ASP A 60 8.36 -5.73 -0.40
N ALA A 61 8.12 -6.08 -1.66
CA ALA A 61 7.34 -7.26 -1.99
C ALA A 61 8.06 -8.54 -1.56
N ILE A 62 7.33 -9.43 -0.87
CA ILE A 62 7.80 -10.77 -0.54
C ILE A 62 7.46 -11.68 -1.72
N LEU A 63 8.48 -12.11 -2.47
CA LEU A 63 8.31 -13.11 -3.52
C LEU A 63 8.14 -14.48 -2.88
N LEU A 64 6.90 -14.98 -2.88
CA LEU A 64 6.61 -16.33 -2.43
C LEU A 64 7.06 -17.30 -3.53
N PRO A 65 7.98 -18.24 -3.22
CA PRO A 65 8.36 -19.26 -4.17
C PRO A 65 7.16 -20.17 -4.43
N THR A 66 6.64 -20.15 -5.66
CA THR A 66 5.75 -21.20 -6.15
C THR A 66 6.64 -22.33 -6.66
N GLY A 67 6.87 -23.38 -5.84
CA GLY A 67 7.48 -24.63 -6.35
C GLY A 67 6.55 -25.26 -7.39
N ASP A 68 7.01 -25.92 -8.45
CA ASP A 68 8.04 -26.97 -8.46
C ASP A 68 9.50 -26.50 -8.61
N ALA A 69 10.25 -26.46 -7.50
CA ALA A 69 11.67 -26.11 -7.47
C ALA A 69 12.62 -27.31 -7.73
N ALA A 70 12.13 -28.39 -8.34
CA ALA A 70 12.94 -29.53 -8.78
C ALA A 70 12.42 -29.92 -10.16
N ASN A 71 13.22 -29.89 -11.22
CA ASN A 71 14.01 -31.07 -11.58
C ASN A 71 13.32 -32.39 -11.19
N LEU A 72 12.09 -32.61 -11.65
CA LEU A 72 11.63 -33.95 -11.97
C LEU A 72 12.21 -34.29 -13.33
N LEU A 73 13.35 -34.96 -13.27
CA LEU A 73 13.79 -35.90 -14.30
C LEU A 73 12.58 -36.80 -14.64
N ILE A 74 11.93 -36.51 -15.76
CA ILE A 74 11.23 -37.48 -16.61
C ILE A 74 11.47 -37.07 -18.05
#